data_AF-A0A7Z6XE75-F1
#
_entry.id   AF-A0A7Z6XE75-F1
#
_cell.length_a   1.000
_cell.length_b   1.000
_cell.length_c   1.000
_cell.angle_alpha   90.00
_cell.angle_beta   90.00
_cell.angle_gamma   90.00
#
_symmetry.space_group_name_H-M   'P 1'
#
loop_
_entity.id
_entity.type
_entity.pdbx_description
1 polymer ?
#
loop_
_entity_poly.entity_id
_entity_poly.type
_entity_poly.pdbx_seq_one_letter_code
_entity_poly.pdbx_strand_id
1 'polypeptide(L)' 'MARPTRLQLAQGAYTAYGEATGGLNFQGDPLPEWDDLGGVIQHAWLTAVEEVERLLLSPAPTPRTPDTD' A
#
# COMPACT_ATOMS: atom_id res chain seq x y z
N MET A 1 12.49 3.50 17.60
CA MET A 1 11.61 2.38 17.15
C MET A 1 12.09 1.93 15.79
N ALA A 2 12.03 0.62 15.49
CA ALA A 2 12.45 0.09 14.19
C ALA A 2 11.45 0.46 13.09
N ARG A 3 11.93 0.65 11.85
CA ARG A 3 11.06 0.84 10.68
C ARG A 3 10.24 -0.44 10.46
N PRO A 4 8.91 -0.34 10.24
CA PRO A 4 8.10 -1.52 9.93
C PRO A 4 8.57 -2.16 8.62
N THR A 5 8.48 -3.49 8.55
CA THR A 5 8.72 -4.23 7.32
C THR A 5 7.62 -3.98 6.30
N ARG A 6 7.90 -4.25 5.03
CA ARG A 6 6.89 -4.15 3.96
C ARG A 6 5.67 -5.05 4.21
N LEU A 7 5.89 -6.24 4.80
CA LEU A 7 4.82 -7.14 5.20
C LEU A 7 3.91 -6.49 6.26
N GLN A 8 4.50 -5.90 7.31
CA GLN A 8 3.73 -5.21 8.35
C GLN A 8 2.94 -4.03 7.79
N LEU A 9 3.53 -3.26 6.86
CA LEU A 9 2.84 -2.17 6.18
C LEU A 9 1.68 -2.68 5.31
N ALA A 10 1.87 -3.77 4.58
CA ALA A 10 0.84 -4.35 3.72
C ALA A 10 -0.32 -4.93 4.53
N GLN A 11 -0.02 -5.65 5.61
CA GLN A 11 -1.03 -6.14 6.57
C GLN A 11 -1.80 -4.98 7.19
N GLY A 12 -1.11 -3.93 7.65
CA GLY A 12 -1.77 -2.75 8.20
C GLY A 12 -2.66 -2.03 7.19
N ALA A 13 -2.22 -1.91 5.93
CA ALA A 13 -3.04 -1.33 4.86
C ALA A 13 -4.26 -2.18 4.53
N TYR A 14 -4.12 -3.51 4.53
CA TYR A 14 -5.24 -4.43 4.35
C TYR A 14 -6.26 -4.34 5.49
N THR A 15 -5.79 -4.30 6.74
CA THR A 15 -6.67 -4.10 7.91
C THR A 15 -7.42 -2.78 7.81
N ALA A 16 -6.74 -1.68 7.48
CA ALA A 16 -7.38 -0.37 7.31
C ALA A 16 -8.41 -0.36 6.17
N TYR A 17 -8.13 -1.08 5.08
CA TYR A 17 -9.10 -1.28 4.00
C TYR A 17 -10.35 -2.01 4.51
N GLY A 18 -10.17 -3.10 5.27
CA GLY A 18 -11.29 -3.83 5.86
C GLY A 18 -12.12 -2.98 6.81
N GLU A 19 -11.49 -2.18 7.68
CA GLU A 19 -12.20 -1.23 8.54
C GLU A 19 -13.02 -0.22 7.71
N ALA A 20 -12.43 0.32 6.64
CA ALA A 20 -13.08 1.28 5.76
C ALA A 20 -14.27 0.69 4.98
N THR A 21 -14.24 -0.60 4.66
CA THR A 21 -15.33 -1.28 3.94
C THR A 21 -16.34 -1.97 4.85
N GLY A 22 -16.17 -1.87 6.17
CA GLY A 22 -17.01 -2.59 7.13
C GLY A 22 -16.78 -4.11 7.12
N GLY A 23 -15.58 -4.54 6.73
CA GLY A 23 -15.18 -5.93 6.67
C GLY A 23 -15.66 -6.66 5.41
N LEU A 24 -16.04 -5.94 4.36
CA LEU A 24 -16.57 -6.51 3.12
C LEU A 24 -15.66 -6.24 1.92
N ASN A 25 -15.63 -7.17 0.98
CA ASN A 25 -14.96 -7.01 -0.30
C ASN A 25 -15.87 -6.29 -1.32
N PHE A 26 -15.38 -6.08 -2.55
CA PHE A 26 -16.13 -5.38 -3.60
C PHE A 26 -17.41 -6.10 -4.07
N GLN A 27 -17.56 -7.40 -3.79
CA GLN A 27 -18.74 -8.20 -4.08
C GLN A 27 -19.77 -8.16 -2.94
N GLY A 28 -19.40 -7.56 -1.79
CA GLY A 28 -20.22 -7.53 -0.58
C GLY A 28 -20.03 -8.76 0.32
N ASP A 29 -19.07 -9.64 0.00
CA ASP A 29 -18.74 -10.79 0.83
C ASP A 29 -17.76 -10.40 1.94
N PRO A 30 -17.72 -11.12 3.08
CA PRO A 30 -16.73 -10.89 4.12
C PRO A 30 -15.30 -10.96 3.59
N LEU A 31 -14.46 -10.03 4.05
CA LEU A 31 -13.03 -10.07 3.79
C LEU A 31 -12.41 -11.28 4.51
N PRO A 32 -11.59 -12.08 3.84
CA PRO A 32 -10.85 -13.16 4.49
C PRO A 32 -9.77 -12.60 5.41
N GLU A 33 -9.27 -13.43 6.31
CA GLU A 33 -8.06 -13.09 7.06
C GLU A 33 -6.85 -13.01 6.13
N TRP A 34 -5.79 -12.31 6.56
CA TRP A 34 -4.61 -12.08 5.73
C TRP A 34 -4.02 -13.38 5.15
N ASP A 35 -3.93 -14.44 5.98
CA ASP A 35 -3.35 -15.72 5.58
C ASP A 35 -4.22 -16.49 4.57
N ASP A 36 -5.52 -16.18 4.52
CA ASP A 36 -6.50 -16.84 3.64
C ASP A 36 -6.67 -16.12 2.28
N LEU A 37 -6.08 -14.94 2.10
CA LEU A 37 -6.13 -14.17 0.85
C LEU A 37 -5.54 -14.90 -0.37
N GLY A 38 -4.64 -15.86 -0.13
CA GLY A 38 -3.83 -16.49 -1.15
C GLY A 38 -2.71 -15.58 -1.68
N GLY A 39 -1.69 -16.20 -2.27
CA GLY A 39 -0.44 -15.51 -2.61
C GLY A 39 -0.59 -14.36 -3.60
N VAL A 40 -1.55 -14.42 -4.53
CA VAL A 40 -1.76 -13.37 -5.54
C VAL A 40 -2.20 -12.06 -4.90
N ILE A 41 -3.18 -12.12 -4.00
CA ILE A 41 -3.73 -10.91 -3.36
C ILE A 41 -2.74 -10.37 -2.32
N GLN A 42 -2.09 -11.25 -1.54
CA GLN A 42 -1.00 -10.82 -0.65
C GLN A 42 0.12 -10.09 -1.41
N HIS A 43 0.52 -10.62 -2.58
CA HIS A 43 1.52 -9.98 -3.43
C HIS A 43 1.08 -8.60 -3.92
N ALA A 44 -0.19 -8.46 -4.34
CA ALA A 44 -0.72 -7.17 -4.78
C ALA A 44 -0.61 -6.07 -3.69
N TRP A 45 -0.92 -6.40 -2.43
CA TRP A 45 -0.75 -5.48 -1.30
C TRP A 45 0.71 -5.13 -1.03
N LEU A 46 1.62 -6.11 -1.12
CA LEU A 46 3.06 -5.88 -0.98
C LEU A 46 3.59 -4.92 -2.07
N THR A 47 3.18 -5.12 -3.32
CA THR A 47 3.56 -4.25 -4.45
C THR A 47 3.01 -2.84 -4.30
N ALA A 48 1.77 -2.69 -3.81
CA ALA A 48 1.19 -1.38 -3.54
C ALA A 48 2.00 -0.59 -2.51
N VAL A 49 2.41 -1.24 -1.42
CA VAL A 49 3.28 -0.63 -0.41
C VAL A 49 4.65 -0.30 -0.98
N GLU A 50 5.24 -1.19 -1.78
CA GLU A 50 6.54 -0.94 -2.43
C GLU A 50 6.53 0.32 -3.29
N GLU A 51 5.45 0.55 -4.06
CA GLU A 51 5.32 1.75 -4.87
C GLU A 51 5.22 3.02 -4.01
N VAL A 52 4.47 2.97 -2.91
CA VAL A 52 4.40 4.09 -1.97
C VAL A 52 5.77 4.36 -1.33
N GLU A 53 6.50 3.32 -0.93
CA GLU A 53 7.86 3.47 -0.42
C GLU A 53 8.78 4.11 -1.47
N ARG A 54 8.69 3.68 -2.73
CA ARG A 54 9.47 4.23 -3.84
C ARG A 54 9.20 5.72 -4.03
N LEU A 55 7.94 6.13 -3.98
CA LEU A 55 7.54 7.53 -4.12
C LEU A 55 8.06 8.40 -2.96
N LEU A 56 8.00 7.88 -1.73
CA LEU A 56 8.49 8.61 -0.54
C LEU A 56 10.02 8.74 -0.51
N LEU A 57 10.74 7.79 -1.13
CA LEU A 57 12.19 7.78 -1.21
C LEU A 57 12.74 8.48 -2.46
N SER A 58 11.88 8.79 -3.43
CA SER A 58 12.28 9.52 -4.64
C SER A 58 12.39 11.01 -4.31
N PRO A 59 13.53 11.68 -4.62
CA PRO A 59 13.61 13.12 -4.48
C PRO A 59 12.61 13.78 -5.43
N ALA A 60 11.93 14.84 -4.96
CA ALA A 60 11.04 15.62 -5.80
C ALA A 60 11.79 16.09 -7.06
N PRO A 61 11.16 16.09 -8.25
CA PRO A 61 11.78 16.65 -9.43
C PRO A 61 12.16 18.10 -9.12
N THR A 62 13.45 18.43 -9.23
CA THR A 62 13.93 19.80 -9.03
C THR A 62 13.10 20.71 -9.96
N PRO A 63 12.43 21.76 -9.45
CA PRO A 63 11.71 22.66 -10.32
C PRO A 63 12.72 23.24 -11.31
N ARG A 64 12.52 22.99 -12.61
CA ARG A 64 13.26 23.71 -13.65
C ARG A 64 12.88 25.17 -13.51
N THR A 65 13.80 26.00 -13.06
CA THR A 65 13.69 27.46 -13.23
C THR A 65 13.47 27.72 -14.72
N PRO A 66 12.47 28.53 -15.11
CA PRO A 66 12.34 28.95 -16.49
C PRO A 66 13.60 29.72 -16.88
N ASP A 67 14.27 29.28 -17.94
CA ASP A 67 15.34 30.06 -18.57
C ASP A 67 14.73 31.38 -19.01
N THR A 68 15.17 32.47 -18.38
CA THR A 68 14.86 33.83 -18.81
C THR A 68 15.78 34.15 -19.98
N ASP A 69 15.22 34.24 -21.18
CA ASP A 69 15.85 34.86 -22.37
C ASP A 69 16.05 36.37 -22.16
#